data_AF-A0A0D9XSA1-F1
#
_entry.id   AF-A0A0D9XSA1-F1
#
_cell.length_a   1.000
_cell.length_b   1.000
_cell.length_c   1.000
_cell.angle_alpha   90.00
_cell.angle_beta   90.00
_cell.angle_gamma   90.00
#
_symmetry.space_group_name_H-M   'P 1'
#
loop_
_entity.id
_entity.type
_entity.pdbx_description
1 polymer ?
#
loop_
_entity_poly.entity_id
_entity_poly.type
_entity_poly.pdbx_seq_one_letter_code
_entity_poly.pdbx_strand_id
1 'polypeptide(L)' 'MAKHQADLVRCLRLPGAAVGRVCAAHDGRCVACYSMVRPSAIARVCGSRDERCLVCGAGGGGGGRVLL' A
#
# COMPACT_ATOMS: atom_id res chain seq x y z
N MET A 1 -9.05 1.31 3.43
CA MET A 1 -9.18 1.25 4.89
C MET A 1 -8.45 2.40 5.59
N ALA A 2 -7.23 2.78 5.21
CA ALA A 2 -6.45 3.83 5.92
C ALA A 2 -7.14 5.21 6.07
N LYS A 3 -7.99 5.65 5.13
CA LYS A 3 -8.77 6.90 5.28
C LYS A 3 -10.04 6.71 6.12
N HIS A 4 -10.57 5.49 6.18
CA HIS A 4 -11.87 5.19 6.80
C HIS A 4 -11.75 4.77 8.27
N GLN A 5 -10.58 4.30 8.69
CA GLN A 5 -10.30 3.96 10.08
C GLN A 5 -9.22 4.89 10.63
N ALA A 6 -9.60 5.75 11.57
CA ALA A 6 -8.74 6.79 12.13
C ALA A 6 -7.56 6.24 12.94
N ASP A 7 -7.70 5.03 13.49
CA ASP A 7 -6.68 4.40 14.34
C ASP A 7 -5.47 3.86 13.55
N LEU A 8 -5.58 3.77 12.22
CA LEU A 8 -4.50 3.27 11.38
C LEU A 8 -3.49 4.38 11.07
N VAL A 9 -2.30 4.29 11.67
CA VAL A 9 -1.21 5.24 11.46
C VAL A 9 -0.24 4.76 10.38
N ARG A 10 0.18 5.68 9.50
CA ARG A 10 1.21 5.42 8.48
C ARG A 10 2.60 5.45 9.10
N CYS A 11 3.50 4.60 8.58
CA CYS A 11 4.87 4.53 9.12
C CYS A 11 5.69 5.81 8.91
N LEU A 12 5.54 6.49 7.76
CA LEU A 12 6.17 7.79 7.45
C LEU A 12 7.70 7.87 7.56
N ARG A 13 8.42 6.74 7.70
CA ARG A 13 9.88 6.70 7.60
C ARG A 13 10.30 6.91 6.14
N LEU A 14 11.57 7.31 5.94
CA LEU A 14 12.15 7.50 4.62
C LEU A 14 11.95 6.23 3.77
N PRO A 15 11.28 6.32 2.61
CA PRO A 15 11.04 5.16 1.75
C PRO A 15 12.36 4.67 1.15
N GLY A 16 12.55 3.35 1.14
CA GLY A 16 13.72 2.72 0.53
C GLY A 16 13.51 2.37 -0.95
N ALA A 17 14.27 1.40 -1.44
CA ALA A 17 14.10 0.84 -2.78
C ALA A 17 12.96 -0.21 -2.87
N ALA A 18 12.46 -0.68 -1.74
CA ALA A 18 11.42 -1.71 -1.68
C ALA A 18 10.09 -1.18 -2.22
N VAL A 19 9.46 -1.98 -3.10
CA VAL A 19 8.18 -1.67 -3.73
C VAL A 19 7.06 -2.32 -2.92
N GLY A 20 6.07 -1.52 -2.54
CA GLY A 20 4.92 -2.01 -1.81
C GLY A 20 3.98 -2.88 -2.66
N ARG A 21 3.44 -3.94 -2.07
CA ARG A 21 2.40 -4.79 -2.67
C ARG A 21 1.06 -4.66 -1.93
N VAL A 22 -0.02 -4.93 -2.64
CA VAL A 22 -1.37 -5.08 -2.08
C VAL A 22 -1.90 -6.48 -2.40
N CYS A 23 -2.93 -6.90 -1.67
CA CYS A 23 -3.72 -8.09 -2.05
C CYS A 23 -4.82 -7.70 -3.04
N ALA A 24 -5.43 -8.68 -3.71
CA ALA A 24 -6.49 -8.48 -4.70
C ALA A 24 -7.66 -7.58 -4.23
N ALA A 25 -8.00 -7.62 -2.92
CA ALA A 25 -9.06 -6.78 -2.36
C ALA A 25 -8.74 -5.27 -2.37
N HIS A 26 -7.45 -4.92 -2.40
CA HIS A 26 -6.95 -3.55 -2.34
C HIS A 26 -6.22 -3.13 -3.62
N ASP A 27 -6.35 -3.93 -4.68
CA ASP A 27 -5.73 -3.65 -5.97
C ASP A 27 -6.27 -2.37 -6.60
N GLY A 28 -5.41 -1.62 -7.31
CA GLY A 28 -5.77 -0.37 -7.97
C GLY A 28 -6.14 0.81 -7.04
N ARG A 29 -6.09 0.64 -5.72
CA ARG A 29 -6.40 1.72 -4.75
C ARG A 29 -5.13 2.46 -4.32
N CYS A 30 -5.22 3.78 -4.31
CA CYS A 30 -4.18 4.64 -3.75
C CYS A 30 -4.08 4.46 -2.23
N VAL A 31 -2.89 4.22 -1.70
CA VAL A 31 -2.67 4.09 -0.24
C VAL A 31 -2.80 5.41 0.52
N ALA A 32 -2.66 6.55 -0.18
CA ALA A 32 -2.74 7.88 0.40
C ALA A 32 -4.19 8.38 0.56
N CYS A 33 -5.02 8.25 -0.47
CA CYS A 33 -6.40 8.77 -0.48
C CYS A 33 -7.48 7.70 -0.58
N TYR A 34 -7.10 6.42 -0.80
CA TYR A 34 -8.00 5.29 -0.99
C TYR A 34 -8.90 5.39 -2.25
N SER A 35 -8.58 6.29 -3.18
CA SER A 35 -9.26 6.38 -4.47
C SER A 35 -8.73 5.33 -5.45
N MET A 36 -9.54 4.99 -6.46
CA MET A 36 -9.13 4.16 -7.60
C MET A 36 -8.85 4.99 -8.86
N VAL A 37 -8.85 6.32 -8.74
CA VAL A 37 -8.83 7.25 -9.88
C VAL A 37 -7.48 7.95 -9.93
N ARG A 38 -6.85 7.90 -11.10
CA ARG A 38 -5.56 8.56 -11.44
C ARG A 38 -4.38 8.20 -10.51
N PRO A 39 -4.02 6.92 -10.39
CA PRO A 39 -2.72 6.57 -9.82
C PRO A 39 -1.59 7.19 -10.66
N SER A 40 -0.64 7.85 -9.99
CA SER A 40 0.41 8.64 -10.63
C SER A 40 1.81 8.02 -10.52
N ALA A 41 2.09 7.33 -9.40
CA ALA A 41 3.44 6.85 -9.10
C ALA A 41 3.42 5.51 -8.34
N ILE A 42 4.52 4.75 -8.36
CA ILE A 42 4.64 3.50 -7.60
C ILE A 42 5.03 3.81 -6.15
N ALA A 43 4.29 3.26 -5.18
CA ALA A 43 4.57 3.46 -3.76
C ALA A 43 5.81 2.67 -3.31
N ARG A 44 6.71 3.38 -2.60
CA ARG A 44 7.91 2.80 -1.99
C ARG A 44 7.74 2.73 -0.47
N VAL A 45 8.32 1.70 0.12
CA VAL A 45 8.16 1.40 1.56
C VAL A 45 9.50 1.41 2.27
N CYS A 46 9.47 1.67 3.58
CA CYS A 46 10.63 1.53 4.44
C CYS A 46 10.78 0.05 4.89
N GLY A 47 11.92 -0.58 4.58
CA GLY A 47 12.23 -1.97 4.97
C GLY A 47 11.65 -3.06 4.06
N SER A 48 11.93 -4.33 4.37
CA SER A 48 11.43 -5.51 3.63
C SER A 48 10.05 -5.92 4.13
N ARG A 49 9.01 -5.51 3.41
CA ARG A 49 7.63 -6.01 3.58
C ARG A 49 7.14 -6.63 2.27
N ASP A 50 8.04 -7.32 1.58
CA ASP A 50 7.88 -7.75 0.19
C ASP A 50 6.68 -8.70 -0.02
N GLU A 51 6.25 -9.38 1.04
CA GLU A 51 5.24 -10.44 1.00
C GLU A 51 3.91 -10.06 1.68
N ARG A 52 3.73 -8.81 2.11
CA ARG A 52 2.54 -8.39 2.88
C ARG A 52 1.80 -7.25 2.21
N CYS A 53 0.47 -7.31 2.27
CA CYS A 53 -0.37 -6.22 1.80
C CYS A 53 -0.17 -4.96 2.65
N LEU A 54 0.08 -3.82 2.01
CA LEU A 54 0.29 -2.54 2.72
C LEU A 54 -0.92 -2.01 3.47
N VAL A 55 -2.13 -2.43 3.08
CA VAL A 55 -3.38 -1.90 3.66
C VAL A 55 -3.86 -2.77 4.82
N CYS A 56 -3.86 -4.09 4.67
CA CYS A 56 -4.40 -5.01 5.67
C CYS A 56 -3.34 -5.87 6.38
N GLY A 57 -2.08 -5.85 5.94
CA GLY A 57 -1.00 -6.64 6.54
C GLY A 57 -1.09 -8.16 6.29
N ALA A 58 -2.16 -8.65 5.67
CA ALA A 58 -2.33 -10.04 5.29
C ALA A 58 -1.29 -10.47 4.23
N GLY A 59 -1.03 -11.77 4.14
CA GLY A 59 -0.14 -12.36 3.14
C GLY A 59 -0.54 -11.91 1.73
N GLY A 60 0.46 -11.48 0.96
CA GLY A 60 0.34 -10.93 -0.38
C GLY A 60 -0.03 -11.99 -1.41
N GLY A 61 -1.23 -12.56 -1.29
CA GLY A 61 -1.81 -13.44 -2.31
C GLY A 61 -2.24 -12.60 -3.51
N GLY A 62 -1.40 -12.54 -4.54
CA GLY A 62 -1.81 -12.27 -5.91
C GLY A 62 -2.27 -10.86 -6.28
N GLY A 63 -2.00 -9.83 -5.47
CA GLY A 63 -2.28 -8.44 -5.87
C GLY A 63 -1.07 -7.70 -6.46
N GLY A 64 -1.36 -6.64 -7.18
CA GLY A 64 -0.46 -5.82 -7.96
C GLY A 64 0.39 -4.84 -7.15
N ARG A 65 1.12 -3.99 -7.88
CA ARG A 65 2.02 -2.97 -7.32
C ARG A 65 1.19 -1.81 -6.81
N VAL A 66 1.53 -1.30 -5.62
CA VAL A 66 0.82 -0.15 -5.05
C VAL A 66 1.14 1.13 -5.80
N LEU A 67 0.10 1.91 -6.05
CA LEU A 67 0.20 3.21 -6.68
C LEU A 67 -0.16 4.35 -5.70
N LEU A 68 0.44 5.53 -5.89
CA LEU A 68 0.24 6.79 -5.19
C LEU A 68 -0.57 7.76 -6.06
#